data_AF-A4SNX4-F1
#
_entry.id   AF-A4SNX4-F1
#
_cell.length_a   1.000
_cell.length_b   1.000
_cell.length_c   1.000
_cell.angle_alpha   90.00
_cell.angle_beta   90.00
_cell.angle_gamma   90.00
#
_symmetry.space_group_name_H-M   'P 1'
#
loop_
_entity.id
_entity.type
_entity.pdbx_description
1 polymer ?
#
loop_
_entity_poly.entity_id
_entity_poly.type
_entity_poly.pdbx_seq_one_letter_code
_entity_poly.pdbx_strand_id
1 'polypeptide(L)'
;MVNSWELFLKAEILDALGEEKVFYKNGKSISISDALSLRIQNSDPVKRNIDTLISLRDQATHLLIPELQPQLSRLFQANVFNYQERYKNQMGNSPLAGQSVGMLSLVIDGPTPEISVIQKNYGVLAATEVAKFIQSFEHTNRELNSDKFSINIEYKLALVRNPNKSDLTLSTGEQGQKAIIITQAKDLNDTHPYFTDDAILAINMKQKTHKINRHSFQSIVFKHKIKKNPNSDMYNFTDRARYSEKFIAWVVTNIQEHKSWLQAALDDYNENKKTKK
;
A
#
# COMPACT_ATOMS: atom_id res chain seq x y z
N MET A 1 -12.18 6.88 -20.74
CA MET A 1 -12.79 6.54 -19.44
C MET A 1 -14.29 6.77 -19.46
N VAL A 2 -14.79 8.00 -19.63
CA VAL A 2 -16.24 8.30 -19.62
C VAL A 2 -17.01 7.44 -20.64
N ASN A 3 -16.60 7.42 -21.91
CA ASN A 3 -17.29 6.60 -22.92
C ASN A 3 -17.23 5.08 -22.62
N SER A 4 -16.12 4.60 -22.04
CA SER A 4 -15.97 3.18 -21.67
C SER A 4 -16.97 2.80 -20.57
N TRP A 5 -17.11 3.66 -19.56
CA TRP A 5 -18.13 3.51 -18.52
C TRP A 5 -19.54 3.58 -19.08
N GLU A 6 -19.80 4.49 -20.02
CA GLU A 6 -21.11 4.61 -20.66
C GLU A 6 -21.52 3.32 -21.38
N LEU A 7 -20.64 2.75 -22.20
CA LEU A 7 -20.90 1.49 -22.91
C LEU A 7 -21.07 0.33 -21.94
N PHE A 8 -20.22 0.25 -20.91
CA PHE A 8 -20.29 -0.80 -19.91
C PHE A 8 -21.59 -0.76 -19.10
N LEU A 9 -22.01 0.43 -18.64
CA LEU A 9 -23.28 0.59 -17.91
C LEU A 9 -24.48 0.27 -18.79
N LYS A 10 -24.45 0.62 -20.08
CA LYS A 10 -25.50 0.22 -21.03
C LYS A 10 -25.58 -1.30 -21.18
N ALA A 11 -24.43 -1.99 -21.25
CA ALA A 11 -24.40 -3.45 -21.29
C ALA A 11 -24.97 -4.06 -20.00
N GLU A 12 -24.58 -3.54 -18.82
CA GLU A 12 -25.16 -3.99 -17.55
C GLU A 12 -26.68 -3.77 -17.47
N ILE A 13 -27.17 -2.65 -18.01
CA ILE A 13 -28.61 -2.35 -18.05
C ILE A 13 -29.32 -3.28 -19.02
N LEU A 14 -28.71 -3.58 -20.18
CA LEU A 14 -29.26 -4.51 -21.15
C LEU A 14 -29.45 -5.90 -20.51
N ASP A 15 -28.43 -6.40 -19.80
CA ASP A 15 -28.47 -7.70 -19.14
C ASP A 15 -29.50 -7.75 -17.99
N ALA A 16 -29.64 -6.65 -17.22
CA ALA A 16 -30.45 -6.64 -16.00
C ALA A 16 -31.90 -6.17 -16.18
N LEU A 17 -32.14 -5.21 -17.10
CA LEU A 17 -33.42 -4.50 -17.25
C LEU A 17 -33.99 -4.59 -18.68
N GLY A 18 -33.23 -5.11 -19.65
CA GLY A 18 -33.65 -5.27 -21.03
C GLY A 18 -33.46 -4.03 -21.91
N GLU A 19 -33.65 -4.23 -23.21
CA GLU A 19 -33.33 -3.25 -24.27
C GLU A 19 -34.13 -1.94 -24.15
N GLU A 20 -35.37 -2.01 -23.68
CA GLU A 20 -36.26 -0.84 -23.53
C GLU A 20 -35.70 0.25 -22.60
N LYS A 21 -34.81 -0.12 -21.67
CA LYS A 21 -34.18 0.81 -20.73
C LYS A 21 -32.87 1.40 -21.24
N VAL A 22 -32.31 0.86 -22.31
CA VAL A 22 -31.05 1.32 -22.93
C VAL A 22 -31.30 2.43 -23.95
N PHE A 23 -32.51 2.51 -24.51
CA PHE A 23 -32.89 3.51 -25.51
C PHE A 23 -34.00 4.43 -24.98
N TYR A 24 -33.89 5.72 -25.27
CA TYR A 24 -35.01 6.63 -25.15
C TYR A 24 -36.05 6.36 -26.24
N LYS A 25 -37.28 6.84 -26.03
CA LYS A 25 -38.38 6.75 -27.00
C LYS A 25 -38.08 7.35 -28.38
N ASN A 26 -37.06 8.21 -28.49
CA ASN A 26 -36.62 8.83 -29.74
C ASN A 26 -35.55 8.02 -30.50
N GLY A 27 -35.26 6.79 -30.07
CA GLY A 27 -34.27 5.89 -30.69
C GLY A 27 -32.81 6.17 -30.32
N LYS A 28 -32.53 7.19 -29.51
CA LYS A 28 -31.16 7.45 -29.00
C LYS A 28 -30.87 6.58 -27.77
N SER A 29 -29.65 6.09 -27.64
CA SER A 29 -29.22 5.40 -26.41
C SER A 29 -29.16 6.38 -25.23
N ILE A 30 -29.37 5.88 -24.02
CA ILE A 30 -29.28 6.67 -22.78
C ILE A 30 -27.91 7.35 -22.60
N SER A 31 -27.89 8.51 -21.94
CA SER A 31 -26.66 9.20 -21.56
C SER A 31 -25.94 8.47 -20.42
N ILE A 32 -24.64 8.76 -20.22
CA ILE A 32 -23.90 8.20 -19.08
C ILE A 32 -24.52 8.58 -17.73
N SER A 33 -25.01 9.81 -17.57
CA SER A 33 -25.60 10.29 -16.32
C SER A 33 -26.90 9.54 -15.97
N ASP A 34 -27.70 9.23 -16.99
CA ASP A 34 -28.92 8.44 -16.83
C ASP A 34 -28.61 6.97 -16.56
N ALA A 35 -27.67 6.39 -17.32
CA ALA A 35 -27.21 5.01 -17.12
C ALA A 35 -26.64 4.81 -15.70
N LEU A 36 -25.85 5.78 -15.24
CA LEU A 36 -25.26 5.78 -13.91
C LEU A 36 -26.32 5.81 -12.81
N SER A 37 -27.39 6.60 -13.01
CA SER A 37 -28.49 6.71 -12.05
C SER A 37 -29.38 5.47 -11.99
N LEU A 38 -29.39 4.65 -13.03
CA LEU A 38 -30.12 3.38 -13.06
C LEU A 38 -29.37 2.23 -12.37
N ARG A 39 -28.03 2.25 -12.35
CA ARG A 39 -27.21 1.12 -11.86
C ARG A 39 -26.40 1.39 -10.60
N ILE A 40 -26.21 2.66 -10.22
CA ILE A 40 -25.38 3.03 -9.07
C ILE A 40 -26.16 3.95 -8.15
N GLN A 41 -26.16 3.62 -6.85
CA GLN A 41 -26.79 4.42 -5.82
C GLN A 41 -26.11 5.80 -5.68
N ASN A 42 -26.89 6.81 -5.31
CA ASN A 42 -26.40 8.19 -5.22
C ASN A 42 -25.35 8.41 -4.11
N SER A 43 -25.30 7.54 -3.11
CA SER A 43 -24.31 7.56 -2.02
C SER A 43 -23.02 6.82 -2.35
N ASP A 44 -22.93 6.13 -3.49
CA ASP A 44 -21.76 5.33 -3.83
C ASP A 44 -20.57 6.24 -4.21
N PRO A 45 -19.40 6.10 -3.58
CA PRO A 45 -18.19 6.84 -3.95
C PRO A 45 -17.77 6.65 -5.42
N VAL A 46 -18.07 5.50 -6.02
CA VAL A 46 -17.83 5.22 -7.45
C VAL A 46 -18.68 6.13 -8.33
N LYS A 47 -19.94 6.38 -7.94
CA LYS A 47 -20.82 7.32 -8.65
C LYS A 47 -20.20 8.72 -8.64
N ARG A 48 -19.80 9.19 -7.46
CA ARG A 48 -19.19 10.51 -7.28
C ARG A 48 -17.91 10.67 -8.10
N ASN A 49 -17.08 9.63 -8.16
CA ASN A 49 -15.89 9.61 -9.02
C ASN A 49 -16.26 9.82 -10.51
N ILE A 50 -17.24 9.07 -11.02
CA ILE A 50 -17.68 9.16 -12.42
C ILE A 50 -18.34 10.51 -12.70
N ASP A 51 -19.18 11.02 -11.80
CA ASP A 51 -19.81 12.35 -11.93
C ASP A 51 -18.76 13.47 -12.00
N THR A 52 -17.72 13.41 -11.17
CA THR A 52 -16.59 14.36 -11.25
C THR A 52 -15.89 14.26 -12.60
N LEU A 53 -15.72 13.06 -13.16
CA LEU A 53 -15.12 12.88 -14.48
C LEU A 53 -15.98 13.41 -15.63
N ILE A 54 -17.30 13.25 -15.53
CA ILE A 54 -18.25 13.83 -16.49
C ILE A 54 -18.16 15.35 -16.46
N SER A 55 -18.17 15.95 -15.26
CA SER A 55 -18.02 17.40 -15.10
C SER A 55 -16.70 17.90 -15.68
N LEU A 56 -15.60 17.19 -15.42
CA LEU A 56 -14.27 17.53 -15.96
C LEU A 56 -14.23 17.47 -17.50
N ARG A 57 -14.87 16.45 -18.09
CA ARG A 57 -15.01 16.33 -19.55
C ARG A 57 -15.78 17.52 -20.12
N ASP A 58 -16.89 17.89 -19.49
CA ASP A 58 -17.79 18.92 -20.00
C ASP A 58 -17.22 20.34 -19.84
N GLN A 59 -16.37 20.55 -18.85
CA GLN A 59 -15.70 21.84 -18.60
C GLN A 59 -14.41 22.04 -19.41
N ALA A 60 -13.83 20.97 -19.98
CA ALA A 60 -12.77 20.87 -21.01
C ALA A 60 -11.58 21.85 -21.04
N THR A 61 -11.41 22.73 -20.06
CA THR A 61 -10.40 23.81 -20.04
C THR A 61 -9.29 23.56 -19.00
N HIS A 62 -9.48 22.58 -18.11
CA HIS A 62 -8.58 22.29 -16.99
C HIS A 62 -7.52 21.22 -17.27
N LEU A 63 -7.63 20.48 -18.37
CA LEU A 63 -6.79 19.31 -18.67
C LEU A 63 -5.34 19.66 -19.05
N LEU A 64 -5.02 20.95 -19.23
CA LEU A 64 -3.68 21.42 -19.58
C LEU A 64 -2.96 22.14 -18.43
N ILE A 65 -3.51 22.14 -17.22
CA ILE A 65 -2.93 22.85 -16.06
C ILE A 65 -2.13 21.84 -15.22
N PRO A 66 -0.78 21.91 -15.23
CA PRO A 66 0.08 20.96 -14.52
C PRO A 66 -0.21 20.84 -13.03
N GLU A 67 -0.66 21.93 -12.42
CA GLU A 67 -0.96 22.04 -10.99
C GLU A 67 -2.15 21.17 -10.55
N LEU A 68 -2.99 20.71 -11.49
CA LEU A 68 -4.09 19.79 -11.23
C LEU A 68 -3.73 18.31 -11.40
N GLN A 69 -2.56 18.01 -11.97
CA GLN A 69 -2.16 16.63 -12.28
C GLN A 69 -2.16 15.71 -11.05
N PRO A 70 -1.72 16.12 -9.84
CA PRO A 70 -1.75 15.24 -8.67
C PRO A 70 -3.17 14.81 -8.27
N GLN A 71 -4.14 15.72 -8.29
CA GLN A 71 -5.54 15.42 -7.98
C GLN A 71 -6.17 14.56 -9.08
N LEU A 72 -5.95 14.93 -10.34
CA LEU A 72 -6.50 14.22 -11.49
C LEU A 72 -5.93 12.79 -11.60
N SER A 73 -4.64 12.60 -11.35
CA SER A 73 -4.01 11.27 -11.38
C SER A 73 -4.67 10.32 -10.38
N ARG A 74 -4.90 10.79 -9.14
CA ARG A 74 -5.58 9.99 -8.10
C ARG A 74 -7.03 9.65 -8.47
N LEU A 75 -7.78 10.62 -9.00
CA LEU A 75 -9.17 10.45 -9.45
C LEU A 75 -9.26 9.43 -10.61
N PHE A 76 -8.39 9.57 -11.61
CA PHE A 76 -8.37 8.69 -12.79
C PHE A 76 -7.96 7.27 -12.43
N GLN A 77 -6.99 7.08 -11.54
CA GLN A 77 -6.58 5.74 -11.14
C GLN A 77 -7.66 5.02 -10.34
N ALA A 78 -8.34 5.72 -9.41
CA ALA A 78 -9.51 5.16 -8.73
C ALA A 78 -10.59 4.72 -9.74
N ASN A 79 -10.84 5.55 -10.77
CA ASN A 79 -11.80 5.22 -11.83
C ASN A 79 -11.44 3.93 -12.59
N VAL A 80 -10.16 3.78 -12.97
CA VAL A 80 -9.66 2.59 -13.67
C VAL A 80 -9.83 1.35 -12.80
N PHE A 81 -9.48 1.41 -11.52
CA PHE A 81 -9.65 0.28 -10.61
C PHE A 81 -11.12 -0.10 -10.42
N ASN A 82 -11.99 0.89 -10.23
CA ASN A 82 -13.44 0.66 -10.11
C ASN A 82 -14.00 -0.01 -11.37
N TYR A 83 -13.56 0.43 -12.56
CA TYR A 83 -13.99 -0.13 -13.82
C TYR A 83 -13.55 -1.59 -13.96
N GLN A 84 -12.28 -1.88 -13.65
CA GLN A 84 -11.73 -3.23 -13.73
C GLN A 84 -12.44 -4.20 -12.78
N GLU A 85 -12.65 -3.79 -11.53
CA GLU A 85 -13.33 -4.60 -10.53
C GLU A 85 -14.76 -4.91 -10.96
N ARG A 86 -15.50 -3.90 -11.41
CA ARG A 86 -16.90 -4.07 -11.82
C ARG A 86 -17.02 -4.89 -13.10
N TYR A 87 -16.16 -4.65 -14.08
CA TYR A 87 -16.10 -5.46 -15.30
C TYR A 87 -15.82 -6.93 -14.97
N LYS A 88 -14.84 -7.20 -14.09
CA LYS A 88 -14.52 -8.56 -13.65
C LYS A 88 -15.70 -9.23 -12.97
N ASN A 89 -16.45 -8.49 -12.16
CA ASN A 89 -17.64 -9.02 -11.48
C ASN A 89 -18.77 -9.35 -12.46
N GLN A 90 -18.94 -8.58 -13.53
CA GLN A 90 -19.98 -8.81 -14.54
C GLN A 90 -19.59 -9.90 -15.56
N MET A 91 -18.35 -9.87 -16.07
CA MET A 91 -17.91 -10.72 -17.20
C MET A 91 -17.12 -11.97 -16.75
N GLY A 92 -16.75 -12.06 -15.48
CA GLY A 92 -15.97 -13.18 -14.92
C GLY A 92 -14.48 -13.16 -15.28
N ASN A 93 -14.03 -12.23 -16.13
CA ASN A 93 -12.63 -12.07 -16.53
C ASN A 93 -12.17 -10.61 -16.37
N SER A 94 -10.86 -10.42 -16.18
CA SER A 94 -10.29 -9.06 -16.19
C SER A 94 -10.24 -8.56 -17.64
N PRO A 95 -10.66 -7.32 -17.93
CA PRO A 95 -10.56 -6.76 -19.28
C PRO A 95 -9.10 -6.62 -19.73
N LEU A 96 -8.14 -6.67 -18.79
CA LEU A 96 -6.70 -6.61 -19.04
C LEU A 96 -5.97 -7.93 -18.72
N ALA A 97 -6.65 -9.07 -18.79
CA ALA A 97 -6.03 -10.37 -18.54
C ALA A 97 -4.77 -10.57 -19.43
N GLY A 98 -3.61 -10.76 -18.80
CA GLY A 98 -2.33 -10.97 -19.49
C GLY A 98 -1.51 -9.71 -19.79
N GLN A 99 -2.01 -8.51 -19.48
CA GLN A 99 -1.21 -7.29 -19.50
C GLN A 99 -0.80 -6.93 -18.07
N SER A 100 0.49 -6.68 -17.82
CA SER A 100 0.88 -5.94 -16.63
C SER A 100 0.12 -4.62 -16.71
N VAL A 101 -0.76 -4.34 -15.75
CA VAL A 101 -1.41 -3.04 -15.65
C VAL A 101 -0.27 -2.05 -15.53
N GLY A 102 0.11 -1.42 -16.64
CA GLY A 102 1.05 -0.32 -16.68
C GLY A 102 0.33 0.78 -15.93
N MET A 103 0.49 0.78 -14.60
CA MET A 103 -0.09 1.76 -13.72
C MET A 103 0.27 3.12 -14.31
N LEU A 104 -0.73 3.97 -14.54
CA LEU A 104 -0.45 5.38 -14.83
C LEU A 104 0.57 5.83 -13.79
N SER A 105 1.71 6.38 -14.22
CA SER A 105 2.69 6.91 -13.27
C SER A 105 1.97 7.87 -12.33
N LEU A 106 1.91 7.51 -11.05
CA LEU A 106 1.39 8.39 -10.01
C LEU A 106 2.29 9.62 -10.00
N VAL A 107 1.77 10.76 -10.50
CA VAL A 107 2.40 12.05 -10.28
C VAL A 107 2.02 12.46 -8.86
N ILE A 108 2.83 12.00 -7.90
CA ILE A 108 2.70 12.36 -6.48
C ILE A 108 3.28 13.76 -6.25
N ASP A 109 4.38 14.06 -6.96
CA ASP A 109 5.12 15.29 -6.83
C ASP A 109 4.69 16.26 -7.95
N GLY A 110 3.83 17.20 -7.59
CA GLY A 110 3.45 18.33 -8.41
C GLY A 110 3.67 19.62 -7.63
N PRO A 111 3.98 20.74 -8.30
CA PRO A 111 4.07 22.02 -7.62
C PRO A 111 2.76 22.26 -6.85
N THR A 112 2.86 22.65 -5.59
CA THR A 112 1.68 23.06 -4.82
C THR A 112 0.93 24.11 -5.64
N PRO A 113 -0.38 23.94 -5.87
CA PRO A 113 -1.15 24.83 -6.73
C PRO A 113 -1.23 26.23 -6.11
N GLU A 114 -0.29 27.10 -6.45
CA GLU A 114 -0.36 28.51 -6.13
C GLU A 114 -1.28 29.21 -7.13
N ILE A 115 -2.45 29.63 -6.65
CA ILE A 115 -3.46 30.31 -7.47
C ILE A 115 -2.87 31.56 -8.15
N SER A 116 -1.91 32.24 -7.50
CA SER A 116 -1.18 33.39 -8.06
C SER A 116 -0.36 33.02 -9.32
N VAL A 117 0.27 31.85 -9.34
CA VAL A 117 1.04 31.34 -10.49
C VAL A 117 0.09 30.95 -11.61
N ILE A 118 -1.02 30.30 -11.29
CA ILE A 118 -2.05 29.91 -12.26
C ILE A 118 -2.71 31.15 -12.88
N GLN A 119 -3.00 32.18 -12.08
CA GLN A 119 -3.56 33.45 -12.55
C GLN A 119 -2.62 34.17 -13.51
N LYS A 120 -1.31 34.12 -13.24
CA LYS A 120 -0.28 34.73 -14.09
C LYS A 120 -0.11 33.99 -15.42
N ASN A 121 -0.19 32.66 -15.40
CA ASN A 121 0.09 31.82 -16.57
C ASN A 121 -1.14 31.57 -17.46
N TYR A 122 -2.33 31.48 -16.85
CA TYR A 122 -3.57 31.05 -17.51
C TYR A 122 -4.74 32.04 -17.36
N GLY A 123 -4.56 33.13 -16.62
CA GLY A 123 -5.55 34.18 -16.43
C GLY A 123 -6.52 33.97 -15.25
N VAL A 124 -7.29 35.01 -14.95
CA VAL A 124 -8.16 35.08 -13.76
C VAL A 124 -9.28 34.04 -13.78
N LEU A 125 -9.89 33.82 -14.94
CA LEU A 125 -11.00 32.87 -15.09
C LEU A 125 -10.54 31.44 -14.84
N ALA A 126 -9.43 31.02 -15.46
CA ALA A 126 -8.85 29.70 -15.26
C ALA A 126 -8.45 29.48 -13.80
N ALA A 127 -7.79 30.45 -13.17
CA ALA A 127 -7.39 30.37 -11.76
C ALA A 127 -8.59 30.21 -10.81
N THR A 128 -9.69 30.91 -11.08
CA THR A 128 -10.92 30.82 -10.27
C THR A 128 -11.57 29.44 -10.38
N GLU A 129 -11.71 28.93 -11.60
CA GLU A 129 -12.31 27.62 -11.83
C GLU A 129 -11.43 26.48 -11.28
N VAL A 130 -10.10 26.59 -11.43
CA VAL A 130 -9.15 25.64 -10.79
C VAL A 130 -9.27 25.67 -9.27
N ALA A 131 -9.34 26.85 -8.66
CA ALA A 131 -9.49 26.98 -7.21
C ALA A 131 -10.78 26.33 -6.73
N LYS A 132 -11.90 26.56 -7.42
CA LYS A 132 -13.19 25.91 -7.12
C LYS A 132 -13.10 24.40 -7.24
N PHE A 133 -12.47 23.89 -8.30
CA PHE A 133 -12.29 22.45 -8.49
C PHE A 133 -11.47 21.83 -7.36
N ILE A 134 -10.32 22.42 -7.01
CA ILE A 134 -9.46 21.92 -5.92
C ILE A 134 -10.23 21.90 -4.60
N GLN A 135 -10.94 22.98 -4.26
CA GLN A 135 -11.72 23.05 -3.03
C GLN A 135 -12.84 22.00 -3.01
N SER A 136 -13.59 21.86 -4.10
CA SER A 136 -14.65 20.86 -4.23
C SER A 136 -14.08 19.44 -4.12
N PHE A 137 -12.99 19.15 -4.82
CA PHE A 137 -12.33 17.85 -4.81
C PHE A 137 -11.84 17.49 -3.41
N GLU A 138 -11.14 18.39 -2.73
CA GLU A 138 -10.63 18.17 -1.38
C GLU A 138 -11.78 18.01 -0.36
N HIS A 139 -12.88 18.75 -0.52
CA HIS A 139 -14.07 18.59 0.30
C HIS A 139 -14.69 17.20 0.12
N THR A 140 -14.98 16.81 -1.13
CA THR A 140 -15.57 15.50 -1.44
C THR A 140 -14.65 14.34 -1.04
N ASN A 141 -13.33 14.51 -1.22
CA ASN A 141 -12.37 13.49 -0.83
C ASN A 141 -12.36 13.27 0.70
N ARG A 142 -12.45 14.34 1.50
CA ARG A 142 -12.54 14.25 2.96
C ARG A 142 -13.87 13.70 3.43
N GLU A 143 -14.97 14.09 2.78
CA GLU A 143 -16.32 13.63 3.13
C GLU A 143 -16.47 12.12 2.89
N LEU A 144 -16.06 11.64 1.71
CA LEU A 144 -16.21 10.23 1.33
C LEU A 144 -15.13 9.34 1.95
N ASN A 145 -13.91 9.85 2.11
CA ASN A 145 -12.73 9.14 2.62
C ASN A 145 -12.62 7.69 2.11
N SER A 146 -12.66 7.53 0.78
CA SER A 146 -12.73 6.22 0.13
C SER A 146 -11.82 6.14 -1.09
N ASP A 147 -11.03 5.07 -1.17
CA ASP A 147 -10.16 4.80 -2.32
C ASP A 147 -10.93 4.58 -3.63
N LYS A 148 -12.25 4.35 -3.53
CA LYS A 148 -13.17 4.29 -4.67
C LYS A 148 -13.43 5.67 -5.28
N PHE A 149 -13.35 6.76 -4.49
CA PHE A 149 -13.48 8.11 -5.03
C PHE A 149 -12.15 8.61 -5.58
N SER A 150 -11.07 8.49 -4.82
CA SER A 150 -9.72 8.92 -5.19
C SER A 150 -8.73 8.10 -4.39
N ILE A 151 -7.62 7.67 -5.01
CA ILE A 151 -6.60 6.88 -4.32
C ILE A 151 -5.96 7.72 -3.21
N ASN A 152 -6.02 7.25 -1.98
CA ASN A 152 -5.26 7.85 -0.89
C ASN A 152 -3.78 7.48 -1.01
N ILE A 153 -2.91 8.48 -0.85
CA ILE A 153 -1.48 8.27 -0.82
C ILE A 153 -1.09 8.01 0.63
N GLU A 154 -0.84 6.75 0.97
CA GLU A 154 -0.30 6.38 2.27
C GLU A 154 1.21 6.63 2.27
N TYR A 155 1.64 7.67 2.98
CA TYR A 155 3.07 7.94 3.17
C TYR A 155 3.63 7.11 4.32
N LYS A 156 4.40 6.07 3.97
CA LYS A 156 5.21 5.32 4.95
C LYS A 156 6.52 6.05 5.19
N LEU A 157 6.51 6.95 6.17
CA LEU A 157 7.67 7.74 6.56
C LEU A 157 8.66 6.85 7.34
N ALA A 158 9.86 6.64 6.78
CA ALA A 158 10.96 6.01 7.47
C ALA A 158 12.00 7.07 7.86
N LEU A 159 12.39 7.08 9.14
CA LEU A 159 13.53 7.88 9.59
C LEU A 159 14.82 7.23 9.07
N VAL A 160 15.29 7.68 7.91
CA VAL A 160 16.58 7.27 7.34
C VAL A 160 17.66 8.24 7.82
N ARG A 161 18.75 7.72 8.40
CA ARG A 161 19.89 8.54 8.89
C ARG A 161 20.60 9.34 7.80
N ASN A 162 20.33 9.05 6.52
CA ASN A 162 20.95 9.70 5.37
C ASN A 162 19.88 10.42 4.54
N PRO A 163 19.83 11.77 4.55
CA PRO A 163 18.84 12.58 3.83
C PRO A 163 18.83 12.32 2.32
N ASN A 164 19.97 11.93 1.74
CA ASN A 164 20.08 11.69 0.30
C ASN A 164 19.46 10.35 -0.15
N LYS A 165 18.87 9.57 0.77
CA LYS A 165 18.17 8.31 0.48
C LYS A 165 16.72 8.32 0.98
N SER A 166 16.21 9.47 1.44
CA SER A 166 14.83 9.59 1.90
C SER A 166 13.93 10.13 0.80
N ASP A 167 12.80 9.45 0.57
CA ASP A 167 11.77 9.93 -0.36
C ASP A 167 11.01 11.15 0.19
N LEU A 168 11.04 11.36 1.52
CA LEU A 168 10.48 12.53 2.21
C LEU A 168 11.36 12.92 3.41
N THR A 169 11.64 14.23 3.57
CA THR A 169 12.41 14.76 4.70
C THR A 169 11.44 15.32 5.77
N LEU A 170 11.54 14.82 7.00
CA LEU A 170 10.79 15.35 8.14
C LEU A 170 11.52 16.58 8.70
N SER A 171 10.85 17.73 8.72
CA SER A 171 11.32 18.95 9.38
C SER A 171 10.33 19.40 10.45
N THR A 172 10.83 19.98 11.53
CA THR A 172 10.02 20.60 12.58
C THR A 172 9.70 22.04 12.19
N GLY A 173 8.42 22.38 12.08
CA GLY A 173 7.94 23.74 11.82
C GLY A 173 6.52 23.95 12.34
N GLU A 174 6.15 25.20 12.62
CA GLU A 174 4.83 25.55 13.21
C GLU A 174 3.65 25.39 12.22
N GLN A 175 3.92 25.27 10.92
CA GLN A 175 2.93 25.23 9.83
C GLN A 175 2.75 23.82 9.20
N GLY A 176 3.16 22.75 9.88
CA GLY A 176 3.08 21.38 9.36
C GLY A 176 1.72 20.70 9.56
N GLN A 177 1.31 19.83 8.63
CA GLN A 177 0.19 18.90 8.87
C GLN A 177 0.58 17.88 9.96
N LYS A 178 -0.33 17.64 10.92
CA LYS A 178 -0.14 16.64 11.98
C LYS A 178 0.01 15.24 11.37
N ALA A 179 1.23 14.73 11.31
CA ALA A 179 1.50 13.36 10.91
C ALA A 179 1.13 12.39 12.06
N ILE A 180 0.33 11.38 11.75
CA ILE A 180 0.11 10.25 12.65
C ILE A 180 1.31 9.31 12.47
N ILE A 181 2.14 9.19 13.51
CA ILE A 181 3.29 8.27 13.50
C ILE A 181 2.73 6.84 13.65
N ILE A 182 2.59 6.11 12.54
CA ILE A 182 2.05 4.72 12.55
C ILE A 182 3.12 3.69 12.95
N THR A 183 4.40 4.03 12.80
CA THR A 183 5.52 3.14 13.18
C THR A 183 6.35 3.78 14.28
N GLN A 184 6.06 3.37 15.52
CA GLN A 184 6.89 3.69 16.67
C GLN A 184 8.20 2.89 16.56
N ALA A 185 9.34 3.55 16.79
CA ALA A 185 10.61 2.86 16.92
C ALA A 185 10.47 1.84 18.06
N LYS A 186 10.45 0.55 17.75
CA LYS A 186 10.38 -0.50 18.76
C LYS A 186 11.75 -0.59 19.44
N ASP A 187 11.76 -0.55 20.77
CA ASP A 187 12.99 -0.74 21.52
C ASP A 187 13.57 -2.13 21.21
N LEU A 188 14.90 -2.21 21.10
CA LEU A 188 15.59 -3.50 20.99
C LEU A 188 15.35 -4.37 22.21
N ASN A 189 15.12 -3.78 23.38
CA ASN A 189 14.76 -4.55 24.57
C ASN A 189 13.40 -5.24 24.42
N ASP A 190 12.46 -4.67 23.67
CA ASP A 190 11.15 -5.28 23.42
C ASP A 190 11.20 -6.33 22.31
N THR A 191 12.00 -6.08 21.26
CA THR A 191 12.05 -6.97 20.10
C THR A 191 13.05 -8.13 20.27
N HIS A 192 14.20 -7.88 20.90
CA HIS A 192 15.30 -8.83 21.08
C HIS A 192 15.85 -8.77 22.53
N PRO A 193 15.05 -9.17 23.54
CA PRO A 193 15.41 -9.03 24.95
C PRO A 193 16.58 -9.93 25.39
N TYR A 194 16.84 -11.04 24.70
CA TYR A 194 17.72 -12.08 25.24
C TYR A 194 19.15 -11.99 24.73
N PHE A 195 20.12 -11.93 25.63
CA PHE A 195 21.52 -12.20 25.27
C PHE A 195 21.76 -13.71 25.13
N THR A 196 22.98 -14.10 24.74
CA THR A 196 23.30 -15.52 24.52
C THR A 196 23.07 -16.38 25.77
N ASP A 197 23.49 -15.91 26.94
CA ASP A 197 23.35 -16.67 28.18
C ASP A 197 21.87 -16.71 28.64
N ASP A 198 21.15 -15.60 28.52
CA ASP A 198 19.73 -15.51 28.84
C ASP A 198 18.87 -16.36 27.90
N ALA A 199 19.21 -16.41 26.61
CA ALA A 199 18.53 -17.25 25.64
C ALA A 199 18.72 -18.74 25.97
N ILE A 200 19.92 -19.16 26.39
CA ILE A 200 20.19 -20.53 26.84
C ILE A 200 19.34 -20.86 28.08
N LEU A 201 19.28 -19.95 29.05
CA LEU A 201 18.45 -20.12 30.25
C LEU A 201 16.97 -20.23 29.88
N ALA A 202 16.46 -19.32 29.04
CA ALA A 202 15.07 -19.31 28.61
C ALA A 202 14.68 -20.58 27.83
N ILE A 203 15.56 -21.08 26.94
CA ILE A 203 15.35 -22.34 26.23
C ILE A 203 15.30 -23.52 27.23
N ASN A 204 16.25 -23.62 28.16
CA ASN A 204 16.28 -24.70 29.16
C ASN A 204 15.14 -24.62 30.19
N MET A 205 14.55 -23.44 30.42
CA MET A 205 13.34 -23.31 31.23
C MET A 205 12.11 -23.83 30.48
N LYS A 206 12.00 -23.54 29.17
CA LYS A 206 10.84 -23.89 28.35
C LYS A 206 10.83 -25.33 27.85
N GLN A 207 11.99 -25.98 27.77
CA GLN A 207 12.08 -27.41 27.49
C GLN A 207 13.02 -28.12 28.46
N LYS A 208 12.60 -29.31 28.94
CA LYS A 208 13.36 -30.15 29.87
C LYS A 208 13.94 -31.41 29.22
N THR A 209 13.77 -31.57 27.91
CA THR A 209 14.12 -32.78 27.17
C THR A 209 15.63 -32.90 26.97
N HIS A 210 16.31 -31.79 26.70
CA HIS A 210 17.75 -31.75 26.46
C HIS A 210 18.39 -30.54 27.15
N LYS A 211 19.52 -30.72 27.84
CA LYS A 211 20.24 -29.59 28.44
C LYS A 211 21.07 -28.88 27.38
N ILE A 212 20.61 -27.71 26.94
CA ILE A 212 21.35 -26.86 25.99
C ILE A 212 22.47 -26.15 26.73
N ASN A 213 23.71 -26.35 26.26
CA ASN A 213 24.89 -25.63 26.70
C ASN A 213 25.38 -24.66 25.61
N ARG A 214 26.38 -23.83 25.93
CA ARG A 214 26.93 -22.84 24.99
C ARG A 214 27.40 -23.45 23.67
N HIS A 215 27.98 -24.65 23.71
CA HIS A 215 28.42 -25.37 22.52
C HIS A 215 27.24 -25.75 21.62
N SER A 216 26.20 -26.32 22.21
CA SER A 216 24.96 -26.71 21.52
C SER A 216 24.27 -25.51 20.90
N PHE A 217 24.20 -24.40 21.65
CA PHE A 217 23.64 -23.14 21.16
C PHE A 217 24.41 -22.60 19.95
N GLN A 218 25.74 -22.56 20.01
CA GLN A 218 26.57 -22.13 18.89
C GLN A 218 26.39 -23.01 17.65
N SER A 219 26.23 -24.32 17.85
CA SER A 219 26.03 -25.29 16.78
C SER A 219 24.71 -25.03 16.04
N ILE A 220 23.62 -24.78 16.77
CA ILE A 220 22.31 -24.42 16.19
C ILE A 220 22.40 -23.12 15.38
N VAL A 221 22.99 -22.08 15.98
CA VAL A 221 23.14 -20.77 15.34
C VAL A 221 23.97 -20.85 14.06
N PHE A 222 25.00 -21.70 14.06
CA PHE A 222 25.87 -21.93 12.92
C PHE A 222 25.15 -22.65 11.78
N LYS A 223 24.58 -23.84 12.05
CA LYS A 223 23.90 -24.66 11.04
C LYS A 223 22.80 -23.90 10.31
N HIS A 224 21.98 -23.17 11.07
CA HIS A 224 20.84 -22.44 10.53
C HIS A 224 21.17 -21.01 10.09
N LYS A 225 22.45 -20.64 10.08
CA LYS A 225 22.95 -19.35 9.58
C LYS A 225 22.21 -18.14 10.17
N ILE A 226 21.83 -18.24 11.45
CA ILE A 226 21.01 -17.23 12.14
C ILE A 226 21.73 -15.88 12.20
N LYS A 227 23.07 -15.90 12.25
CA LYS A 227 23.91 -14.69 12.24
C LYS A 227 24.19 -14.10 10.85
N LYS A 228 23.68 -14.70 9.77
CA LYS A 228 23.95 -14.24 8.39
C LYS A 228 23.34 -12.85 8.14
N ASN A 229 22.15 -12.59 8.69
CA ASN A 229 21.53 -11.27 8.65
C ASN A 229 21.61 -10.63 10.05
N PRO A 230 22.39 -9.54 10.24
CA PRO A 230 22.56 -8.90 11.55
C PRO A 230 21.32 -8.16 12.05
N ASN A 231 20.26 -8.00 11.24
CA ASN A 231 18.98 -7.45 11.66
C ASN A 231 17.83 -8.29 11.09
N SER A 232 17.55 -9.41 11.75
CA SER A 232 16.48 -10.34 11.41
C SER A 232 15.47 -10.43 12.55
N ASP A 233 14.29 -10.99 12.27
CA ASP A 233 13.25 -11.26 13.28
C ASP A 233 13.72 -12.14 14.47
N MET A 234 14.81 -12.88 14.31
CA MET A 234 15.31 -13.86 15.28
C MET A 234 16.62 -13.42 15.94
N TYR A 235 17.37 -12.55 15.28
CA TYR A 235 18.71 -12.15 15.67
C TYR A 235 19.00 -10.72 15.29
N ASN A 236 19.52 -9.98 16.26
CA ASN A 236 19.99 -8.62 16.07
C ASN A 236 21.41 -8.45 16.61
N PHE A 237 22.26 -7.75 15.85
CA PHE A 237 23.61 -7.37 16.24
C PHE A 237 23.80 -5.86 16.14
N THR A 238 23.60 -5.17 17.26
CA THR A 238 23.92 -3.74 17.43
C THR A 238 25.30 -3.56 18.07
N ASP A 239 25.42 -4.04 19.29
CA ASP A 239 26.55 -3.88 20.21
C ASP A 239 26.97 -5.26 20.74
N ARG A 240 25.99 -6.09 21.10
CA ARG A 240 26.13 -7.48 21.50
C ARG A 240 25.08 -8.31 20.78
N ALA A 241 25.38 -9.59 20.57
CA ALA A 241 24.44 -10.55 19.99
C ALA A 241 23.17 -10.68 20.86
N ARG A 242 22.02 -10.30 20.30
CA ARG A 242 20.69 -10.37 20.91
C ARG A 242 19.77 -11.27 20.11
N TYR A 243 18.85 -11.94 20.80
CA TYR A 243 17.90 -12.90 20.24
C TYR A 243 16.48 -12.54 20.68
N SER A 244 15.53 -12.78 19.79
CA SER A 244 14.12 -12.53 20.07
C SER A 244 13.44 -13.74 20.72
N GLU A 245 12.26 -13.51 21.27
CA GLU A 245 11.39 -14.58 21.76
C GLU A 245 11.02 -15.58 20.64
N LYS A 246 10.89 -15.11 19.39
CA LYS A 246 10.66 -15.98 18.22
C LYS A 246 11.79 -16.99 18.04
N PHE A 247 13.05 -16.57 18.25
CA PHE A 247 14.19 -17.49 18.18
C PHE A 247 14.08 -18.60 19.24
N ILE A 248 13.74 -18.25 20.47
CA ILE A 248 13.58 -19.23 21.56
C ILE A 248 12.45 -20.21 21.25
N ALA A 249 11.28 -19.71 20.86
CA ALA A 249 10.14 -20.54 20.51
C ALA A 249 10.49 -21.51 19.37
N TRP A 250 11.12 -20.99 18.31
CA TRP A 250 11.55 -21.81 17.18
C TRP A 250 12.54 -22.92 17.60
N VAL A 251 13.54 -22.62 18.45
CA VAL A 251 14.46 -23.66 18.94
C VAL A 251 13.72 -24.71 19.77
N VAL A 252 12.81 -24.30 20.66
CA VAL A 252 12.04 -25.21 21.51
C VAL A 252 11.16 -26.14 20.68
N THR A 253 10.43 -25.61 19.69
CA THR A 253 9.58 -26.39 18.79
C THR A 253 10.40 -27.43 18.03
N ASN A 254 11.52 -27.04 17.43
CA ASN A 254 12.35 -27.98 16.67
C ASN A 254 12.98 -29.09 17.54
N ILE A 255 13.32 -28.80 18.80
CA ILE A 255 13.82 -29.82 19.74
C ILE A 255 12.73 -30.83 20.09
N GLN A 256 11.48 -30.39 20.22
CA GLN A 256 10.35 -31.24 20.59
C GLN A 256 9.86 -32.10 19.42
N GLU A 257 9.79 -31.52 18.22
CA GLU A 257 9.24 -32.19 17.03
C GLU A 257 10.24 -33.18 16.39
N HIS A 258 11.54 -32.95 16.53
CA HIS A 258 12.56 -33.70 15.81
C HIS A 258 13.65 -34.27 16.74
N LYS A 259 13.55 -35.57 17.07
CA LYS A 259 14.47 -36.26 18.01
C LYS A 259 15.96 -36.16 17.67
N SER A 260 16.33 -36.04 16.39
CA SER A 260 17.73 -36.00 15.92
C SER A 260 18.19 -34.61 15.48
N TRP A 261 17.37 -33.57 15.65
CA TRP A 261 17.65 -32.24 15.11
C TRP A 261 18.85 -31.56 15.79
N LEU A 262 18.94 -31.68 17.11
CA LEU A 262 20.07 -31.15 17.88
C LEU A 262 21.38 -31.86 17.55
N GLN A 263 21.35 -33.19 17.42
CA GLN A 263 22.53 -34.00 17.09
C GLN A 263 23.06 -33.61 15.71
N ALA A 264 22.18 -33.48 14.73
CA ALA A 264 22.55 -33.06 13.39
C ALA A 264 23.12 -31.62 13.34
N ALA A 265 22.85 -30.77 14.33
CA ALA A 265 23.48 -29.46 14.45
C ALA A 265 24.88 -29.54 15.09
N LEU A 266 25.04 -30.41 16.09
CA LEU A 266 26.34 -30.67 16.72
C LEU A 266 27.34 -31.31 15.74
N ASP A 267 26.88 -32.26 14.93
CA ASP A 267 27.74 -32.98 13.98
C ASP A 267 28.28 -32.03 12.89
N ASP A 268 27.41 -31.23 12.27
CA ASP A 268 27.77 -30.21 11.27
C ASP A 268 28.78 -29.18 11.82
N TYR A 269 28.59 -28.74 13.06
CA TYR A 269 29.50 -27.81 13.71
C TYR A 269 30.88 -28.43 14.02
N ASN A 270 30.90 -29.71 14.44
CA ASN A 270 32.12 -30.44 14.73
C ASN A 270 32.92 -30.77 13.46
N GLU A 271 32.25 -31.12 12.36
CA GLU A 271 32.87 -31.35 11.04
C GLU A 271 33.53 -30.08 10.50
N ASN A 272 32.87 -28.93 10.63
CA ASN A 272 33.44 -27.63 10.23
C ASN A 272 34.68 -27.26 11.06
N LYS A 273 34.69 -27.63 12.35
CA LYS A 273 35.83 -27.35 13.24
C LYS A 273 37.04 -28.24 12.93
N LYS A 274 36.81 -29.48 12.49
CA LYS A 274 37.87 -30.41 12.04
C LYS A 274 38.49 -30.00 10.70
N THR A 275 37.71 -29.43 9.79
CA THR A 275 38.19 -28.96 8.47
C THR A 275 38.97 -27.63 8.53
N LYS A 276 38.90 -26.90 9.66
CA LYS A 276 39.64 -25.65 9.89
C LYS A 276 40.89 -25.81 10.75
N LYS A 277 41.18 -27.02 11.23
CA LYS A 277 42.44 -27.38 11.91
C LYS A 277 43.38 -28.01 10.90
#